data_AF-A0A7Y9WN77-F1
#
_entry.id   AF-A0A7Y9WN77-F1
#
_cell.length_a   1.000
_cell.length_b   1.000
_cell.length_c   1.000
_cell.angle_alpha   90.00
_cell.angle_beta   90.00
_cell.angle_gamma   90.00
#
_symmetry.space_group_name_H-M   'P 1'
#
loop_
_entity.id
_entity.type
_entity.pdbx_description
1 polymer ?
#
loop_
_entity_poly.entity_id
_entity_poly.type
_entity_poly.pdbx_seq_one_letter_code
_entity_poly.pdbx_strand_id
1 'polypeptide(L)'
;MSVKQVSDENKATAGWFPLVAHKIAVRTFDLSTGLNYVSIKDQIVRACALIDSLAEARILRPQAGTPSYEYDLIVVGAGAAGVSAAWRADCYGANTLLVESGAEMFSVQRRCTHRHVSMSMYDWPEIFATSGAFPSLGGLPVVSSTPEKLAESGFPCVAAPGPPKRAADLVKEWDAQLQKFPLKCERRFNTHATPVPPGKHGVLSDSSGYVMVTLSTAGSESQVFSSNVVFATGIGVERKLNGGYASPPFWSDDERAPWLPGASLPGETVVVSGAGDGAIQDVIKSLLVIHDGDLIPVAESLFLKKEMTAVKSRILAIERHAERQLLWGVHENDVFRAMQRSYCAIVNEIQPSRIQKWKKQYLRPVGPSVKWVMIEPKVFTKTYPLNRLLASVLSREEFTPRMTFVQGKLADISKNPMSEFWTCFLEDGATLTSDYPPMLRHGIEVNVENGHDDEDLKTLRAAISRAPVPFKPFDF
;
A
#
# COMPACT_ATOMS: atom_id res chain seq x y z
N MET A 1 -25.32 -34.80 7.44
CA MET A 1 -25.10 -33.48 8.06
C MET A 1 -26.32 -32.61 7.83
N SER A 2 -26.77 -31.87 8.85
CA SER A 2 -27.86 -30.90 8.66
C SER A 2 -27.35 -29.69 7.86
N VAL A 3 -28.25 -28.99 7.15
CA VAL A 3 -27.93 -27.72 6.44
C VAL A 3 -27.26 -26.71 7.39
N LYS A 4 -27.57 -26.77 8.69
CA LYS A 4 -26.98 -25.92 9.73
C LYS A 4 -25.51 -26.29 10.00
N GLN A 5 -25.17 -27.58 10.08
CA GLN A 5 -23.79 -28.05 10.22
C GLN A 5 -22.91 -27.65 9.03
N VAL A 6 -23.41 -27.81 7.81
CA VAL A 6 -22.67 -27.39 6.59
C VAL A 6 -22.52 -25.86 6.53
N SER A 7 -23.52 -25.10 7.01
CA SER A 7 -23.43 -23.64 7.19
C SER A 7 -22.32 -23.26 8.17
N ASP A 8 -22.23 -23.95 9.30
CA ASP A 8 -21.29 -23.62 10.36
C ASP A 8 -19.86 -24.05 9.99
N GLU A 9 -19.69 -25.16 9.26
CA GLU A 9 -18.42 -25.59 8.67
C GLU A 9 -17.94 -24.64 7.56
N ASN A 10 -18.82 -24.21 6.66
CA ASN A 10 -18.45 -23.26 5.60
C ASN A 10 -18.08 -21.88 6.19
N LYS A 11 -18.76 -21.44 7.26
CA LYS A 11 -18.38 -20.23 8.00
C LYS A 11 -17.01 -20.35 8.64
N ALA A 12 -16.69 -21.52 9.20
CA ALA A 12 -15.38 -21.75 9.78
C ALA A 12 -14.27 -21.60 8.73
N THR A 13 -14.46 -22.05 7.48
CA THR A 13 -13.41 -22.02 6.43
C THR A 13 -13.12 -20.63 5.84
N ALA A 14 -14.11 -19.74 5.74
CA ALA A 14 -13.91 -18.40 5.18
C ALA A 14 -12.97 -17.53 6.03
N GLY A 15 -12.97 -17.73 7.35
CA GLY A 15 -12.09 -17.03 8.29
C GLY A 15 -10.60 -17.36 8.13
N TRP A 16 -10.21 -18.36 7.32
CA TRP A 16 -8.80 -18.78 7.21
C TRP A 16 -8.02 -18.03 6.14
N PHE A 17 -8.69 -17.44 5.15
CA PHE A 17 -8.00 -16.80 4.02
C PHE A 17 -7.04 -15.69 4.46
N PRO A 18 -7.42 -14.74 5.35
CA PRO A 18 -6.49 -13.72 5.83
C PRO A 18 -5.29 -14.32 6.58
N LEU A 19 -5.48 -15.40 7.35
CA LEU A 19 -4.38 -16.09 8.03
C LEU A 19 -3.37 -16.61 7.01
N VAL A 20 -3.84 -17.36 6.01
CA VAL A 20 -2.96 -17.96 5.00
C VAL A 20 -2.29 -16.88 4.15
N ALA A 21 -3.03 -15.85 3.76
CA ALA A 21 -2.52 -14.77 2.91
C ALA A 21 -1.39 -13.96 3.57
N HIS A 22 -1.40 -13.81 4.90
CA HIS A 22 -0.43 -13.01 5.64
C HIS A 22 0.61 -13.82 6.41
N LYS A 23 0.48 -15.14 6.49
CA LYS A 23 1.41 -15.97 7.26
C LYS A 23 2.79 -16.01 6.62
N ILE A 24 3.80 -15.71 7.42
CA ILE A 24 5.21 -15.84 7.04
C ILE A 24 5.94 -16.87 7.91
N ALA A 25 5.49 -17.11 9.14
CA ALA A 25 5.98 -18.21 9.98
C ALA A 25 4.88 -18.70 10.93
N VAL A 26 5.19 -19.63 11.82
CA VAL A 26 4.22 -20.06 12.84
C VAL A 26 3.92 -18.88 13.75
N ARG A 27 2.62 -18.53 13.86
CA ARG A 27 2.13 -17.40 14.67
C ARG A 27 2.77 -16.05 14.29
N THR A 28 3.30 -15.93 13.07
CA THR A 28 3.93 -14.71 12.56
C THR A 28 3.32 -14.32 11.22
N PHE A 29 2.89 -13.07 11.12
CA PHE A 29 2.16 -12.54 9.98
C PHE A 29 2.76 -11.24 9.47
N ASP A 30 2.63 -10.96 8.17
CA ASP A 30 3.11 -9.76 7.51
C ASP A 30 1.99 -9.10 6.69
N LEU A 31 1.63 -7.87 7.07
CA LEU A 31 0.60 -7.05 6.44
C LEU A 31 1.14 -6.13 5.33
N SER A 32 2.45 -6.17 5.06
CA SER A 32 3.16 -5.12 4.34
C SER A 32 3.84 -5.59 3.06
N THR A 33 4.56 -6.72 3.09
CA THR A 33 5.49 -7.08 1.99
C THR A 33 4.79 -7.77 0.82
N GLY A 34 5.21 -7.44 -0.41
CA GLY A 34 4.82 -8.15 -1.64
C GLY A 34 3.33 -8.11 -1.96
N LEU A 35 2.63 -7.06 -1.56
CA LEU A 35 1.22 -6.85 -1.85
C LEU A 35 1.03 -5.99 -3.10
N ASN A 36 -0.08 -6.20 -3.82
CA ASN A 36 -0.40 -5.45 -5.04
C ASN A 36 -1.12 -4.14 -4.77
N TYR A 37 -1.94 -4.09 -3.73
CA TYR A 37 -2.71 -2.92 -3.33
C TYR A 37 -2.24 -2.45 -1.97
N VAL A 38 -1.83 -1.19 -1.88
CA VAL A 38 -1.06 -0.68 -0.75
C VAL A 38 -1.58 0.65 -0.21
N SER A 39 -2.79 1.05 -0.61
CA SER A 39 -3.47 2.21 -0.04
C SER A 39 -3.61 2.08 1.47
N ILE A 40 -3.76 3.22 2.15
CA ILE A 40 -4.01 3.25 3.60
C ILE A 40 -5.29 2.46 3.94
N LYS A 41 -6.32 2.53 3.10
CA LYS A 41 -7.54 1.73 3.27
C LYS A 41 -7.24 0.24 3.24
N ASP A 42 -6.53 -0.23 2.22
CA ASP A 42 -6.24 -1.65 2.07
C ASP A 42 -5.39 -2.17 3.23
N GLN A 43 -4.46 -1.34 3.71
CA GLN A 43 -3.67 -1.61 4.92
C GLN A 43 -4.54 -1.82 6.16
N ILE A 44 -5.53 -0.95 6.40
CA ILE A 44 -6.47 -1.07 7.52
C ILE A 44 -7.37 -2.30 7.37
N VAL A 45 -7.95 -2.51 6.17
CA VAL A 45 -8.85 -3.64 5.90
C VAL A 45 -8.13 -4.97 6.16
N ARG A 46 -6.90 -5.13 5.66
CA ARG A 46 -6.11 -6.34 5.90
C ARG A 46 -5.78 -6.54 7.37
N ALA A 47 -5.41 -5.48 8.07
CA ALA A 47 -5.15 -5.53 9.50
C ALA A 47 -6.37 -6.05 10.27
N CYS A 48 -7.54 -5.45 10.05
CA CYS A 48 -8.77 -5.89 10.70
C CYS A 48 -9.14 -7.33 10.32
N ALA A 49 -9.08 -7.68 9.03
CA ALA A 49 -9.40 -9.03 8.56
C ALA A 49 -8.48 -10.10 9.19
N LEU A 50 -7.17 -9.83 9.29
CA LEU A 50 -6.23 -10.73 9.94
C LEU A 50 -6.56 -10.96 11.42
N ILE A 51 -6.84 -9.88 12.16
CA ILE A 51 -7.15 -9.98 13.59
C ILE A 51 -8.47 -10.71 13.83
N ASP A 52 -9.50 -10.43 13.01
CA ASP A 52 -10.78 -11.12 13.06
C ASP A 52 -10.59 -12.62 12.86
N SER A 53 -9.83 -12.99 11.83
CA SER A 53 -9.46 -14.38 11.57
C SER A 53 -8.70 -15.04 12.72
N LEU A 54 -7.75 -14.34 13.36
CA LEU A 54 -7.02 -14.86 14.52
C LEU A 54 -7.94 -15.09 15.72
N ALA A 55 -8.90 -14.19 15.93
CA ALA A 55 -9.88 -14.30 17.00
C ALA A 55 -10.88 -15.43 16.75
N GLU A 56 -11.41 -15.54 15.53
CA GLU A 56 -12.31 -16.62 15.10
C GLU A 56 -11.65 -18.00 15.20
N ALA A 57 -10.38 -18.10 14.81
CA ALA A 57 -9.59 -19.32 14.94
C ALA A 57 -9.18 -19.63 16.39
N ARG A 58 -9.50 -18.75 17.36
CA ARG A 58 -9.09 -18.85 18.78
C ARG A 58 -7.57 -18.95 18.96
N ILE A 59 -6.83 -18.29 18.07
CA ILE A 59 -5.36 -18.23 18.09
C ILE A 59 -4.89 -16.91 18.72
N LEU A 60 -5.70 -15.85 18.60
CA LEU A 60 -5.40 -14.52 19.17
C LEU A 60 -5.24 -14.56 20.68
N ARG A 61 -6.15 -15.26 21.37
CA ARG A 61 -6.14 -15.46 22.83
C ARG A 61 -6.00 -16.94 23.12
N PRO A 62 -4.81 -17.41 23.52
CA PRO A 62 -4.58 -18.81 23.86
C PRO A 62 -5.56 -19.31 24.95
N GLN A 63 -5.90 -20.60 24.91
CA GLN A 63 -6.85 -21.19 25.85
C GLN A 63 -6.30 -21.22 27.28
N ALA A 64 -7.20 -21.21 28.26
CA ALA A 64 -6.84 -21.37 29.67
C ALA A 64 -5.97 -22.63 29.87
N GLY A 65 -4.79 -22.46 30.49
CA GLY A 65 -3.83 -23.54 30.72
C GLY A 65 -2.63 -23.57 29.76
N THR A 66 -2.59 -22.72 28.73
CA THR A 66 -1.35 -22.47 27.99
C THR A 66 -0.34 -21.69 28.85
N PRO A 67 0.98 -21.82 28.59
CA PRO A 67 2.00 -21.01 29.27
C PRO A 67 1.63 -19.53 29.31
N SER A 68 1.89 -18.82 30.41
CA SER A 68 1.60 -17.39 30.50
C SER A 68 2.52 -16.63 29.54
N TYR A 69 1.96 -16.07 28.48
CA TYR A 69 2.65 -15.12 27.61
C TYR A 69 2.59 -13.73 28.24
N GLU A 70 3.61 -12.90 28.00
CA GLU A 70 3.55 -11.49 28.40
C GLU A 70 2.46 -10.78 27.58
N TYR A 71 2.37 -11.07 26.27
CA TYR A 71 1.38 -10.49 25.37
C TYR A 71 0.66 -11.55 24.53
N ASP A 72 -0.63 -11.36 24.30
CA ASP A 72 -1.40 -12.13 23.31
C ASP A 72 -0.92 -11.83 21.89
N LEU A 73 -0.58 -10.56 21.63
CA LEU A 73 -0.16 -10.07 20.32
C LEU A 73 0.94 -9.01 20.43
N ILE A 74 1.98 -9.14 19.63
CA ILE A 74 2.92 -8.04 19.33
C ILE A 74 2.66 -7.53 17.92
N VAL A 75 2.45 -6.22 17.78
CA VAL A 75 2.34 -5.53 16.48
C VAL A 75 3.57 -4.66 16.27
N VAL A 76 4.30 -4.89 15.18
CA VAL A 76 5.52 -4.14 14.83
C VAL A 76 5.20 -3.13 13.73
N GLY A 77 5.31 -1.85 14.05
CA GLY A 77 4.98 -0.70 13.21
C GLY A 77 3.66 -0.04 13.64
N ALA A 78 3.69 1.25 13.92
CA ALA A 78 2.53 2.06 14.34
C ALA A 78 2.01 2.98 13.24
N GLY A 79 2.01 2.48 12.00
CA GLY A 79 1.26 3.07 10.88
C GLY A 79 -0.23 2.70 10.91
N ALA A 80 -0.95 3.03 9.83
CA ALA A 80 -2.39 2.78 9.70
C ALA A 80 -2.79 1.31 9.90
N ALA A 81 -2.06 0.37 9.30
CA ALA A 81 -2.28 -1.06 9.49
C ALA A 81 -2.05 -1.47 10.96
N GLY A 82 -0.90 -1.12 11.53
CA GLY A 82 -0.52 -1.61 12.86
C GLY A 82 -1.38 -1.06 13.99
N VAL A 83 -1.70 0.23 13.94
CA VAL A 83 -2.65 0.83 14.90
C VAL A 83 -4.03 0.18 14.75
N SER A 84 -4.49 -0.08 13.53
CA SER A 84 -5.77 -0.76 13.31
C SER A 84 -5.76 -2.22 13.79
N ALA A 85 -4.65 -2.94 13.62
CA ALA A 85 -4.48 -4.29 14.15
C ALA A 85 -4.53 -4.29 15.68
N ALA A 86 -3.78 -3.40 16.33
CA ALA A 86 -3.73 -3.29 17.78
C ALA A 86 -5.09 -2.89 18.37
N TRP A 87 -5.78 -1.92 17.75
CA TRP A 87 -7.13 -1.52 18.15
C TRP A 87 -8.11 -2.67 17.99
N ARG A 88 -8.09 -3.35 16.84
CA ARG A 88 -9.00 -4.46 16.60
C ARG A 88 -8.75 -5.60 17.59
N ALA A 89 -7.50 -5.87 17.96
CA ALA A 89 -7.14 -6.90 18.94
C ALA A 89 -7.62 -6.54 20.35
N ASP A 90 -7.52 -5.28 20.75
CA ASP A 90 -8.07 -4.77 22.01
C ASP A 90 -9.60 -4.95 22.10
N CYS A 91 -10.32 -4.84 20.98
CA CYS A 91 -11.76 -5.16 20.94
C CYS A 91 -12.08 -6.63 21.26
N TYR A 92 -11.13 -7.55 21.08
CA TYR A 92 -11.24 -8.94 21.50
C TYR A 92 -10.67 -9.18 22.91
N GLY A 93 -10.22 -8.12 23.59
CA GLY A 93 -9.60 -8.14 24.91
C GLY A 93 -8.23 -8.81 24.92
N ALA A 94 -7.50 -8.75 23.80
CA ALA A 94 -6.15 -9.29 23.69
C ALA A 94 -5.13 -8.33 24.34
N ASN A 95 -4.24 -8.85 25.20
CA ASN A 95 -3.13 -8.08 25.72
C ASN A 95 -2.11 -7.80 24.60
N THR A 96 -2.08 -6.58 24.10
CA THR A 96 -1.33 -6.23 22.88
C THR A 96 -0.17 -5.28 23.20
N LEU A 97 1.00 -5.54 22.62
CA LEU A 97 2.13 -4.61 22.58
C LEU A 97 2.28 -4.04 21.17
N LEU A 98 2.19 -2.71 21.04
CA LEU A 98 2.49 -1.99 19.80
C LEU A 98 3.90 -1.41 19.86
N VAL A 99 4.75 -1.81 18.92
CA VAL A 99 6.16 -1.40 18.85
C VAL A 99 6.38 -0.48 17.64
N GLU A 100 7.04 0.64 17.84
CA GLU A 100 7.38 1.59 16.78
C GLU A 100 8.81 2.11 16.93
N SER A 101 9.51 2.18 15.80
CA SER A 101 10.88 2.71 15.70
C SER A 101 10.93 4.24 15.70
N GLY A 102 9.86 4.91 15.28
CA GLY A 102 9.67 6.34 15.41
C GLY A 102 9.24 6.75 16.82
N ALA A 103 9.30 8.05 17.07
CA ALA A 103 8.90 8.64 18.35
C ALA A 103 7.37 8.72 18.53
N GLU A 104 6.60 8.57 17.45
CA GLU A 104 5.15 8.78 17.43
C GLU A 104 4.46 7.82 16.45
N MET A 105 3.18 7.56 16.67
CA MET A 105 2.31 6.86 15.71
C MET A 105 2.10 7.69 14.44
N PHE A 106 1.91 7.01 13.31
CA PHE A 106 1.71 7.62 12.00
C PHE A 106 2.80 8.60 11.60
N SER A 107 4.04 8.36 12.04
CA SER A 107 5.18 9.30 11.89
C SER A 107 5.38 9.79 10.46
N VAL A 108 5.17 8.90 9.48
CA VAL A 108 5.29 9.20 8.05
C VAL A 108 4.18 10.16 7.58
N GLN A 109 2.92 9.87 7.90
CA GLN A 109 1.79 10.73 7.52
C GLN A 109 1.80 12.06 8.28
N ARG A 110 2.23 12.05 9.54
CA ARG A 110 2.30 13.24 10.41
C ARG A 110 3.25 14.31 9.83
N ARG A 111 4.33 13.88 9.18
CA ARG A 111 5.33 14.76 8.54
C ARG A 111 4.97 15.16 7.11
N CYS A 112 3.87 14.65 6.56
CA CYS A 112 3.44 14.92 5.20
C CYS A 112 2.29 15.94 5.19
N THR A 113 2.62 17.21 5.03
CA THR A 113 1.71 18.35 5.08
C THR A 113 1.12 18.73 3.71
N HIS A 114 1.68 18.23 2.61
CA HIS A 114 1.26 18.61 1.25
C HIS A 114 0.36 17.59 0.53
N ARG A 115 0.54 16.29 0.78
CA ARG A 115 -0.16 15.24 0.03
C ARG A 115 -1.56 15.01 0.56
N HIS A 116 -2.54 14.97 -0.33
CA HIS A 116 -3.91 14.65 0.04
C HIS A 116 -4.13 13.14 -0.07
N VAL A 117 -4.77 12.59 0.94
CA VAL A 117 -5.10 11.18 1.09
C VAL A 117 -6.61 11.07 1.03
N SER A 118 -7.08 10.20 0.15
CA SER A 118 -8.46 9.72 0.13
C SER A 118 -8.48 8.24 0.42
N MET A 119 -9.37 7.82 1.31
CA MET A 119 -9.50 6.41 1.66
C MET A 119 -10.31 5.63 0.64
N SER A 120 -11.14 6.28 -0.19
CA SER A 120 -11.98 5.58 -1.17
C SER A 120 -11.70 5.95 -2.63
N MET A 121 -10.91 6.99 -2.90
CA MET A 121 -10.63 7.41 -4.29
C MET A 121 -10.05 6.29 -5.16
N TYR A 122 -9.20 5.45 -4.57
CA TYR A 122 -8.60 4.31 -5.24
C TYR A 122 -9.57 3.18 -5.57
N ASP A 123 -10.79 3.22 -5.01
CA ASP A 123 -11.87 2.31 -5.37
C ASP A 123 -12.58 2.73 -6.66
N TRP A 124 -12.24 3.88 -7.25
CA TRP A 124 -12.84 4.29 -8.52
C TRP A 124 -12.60 3.19 -9.56
N PRO A 125 -13.62 2.77 -10.33
CA PRO A 125 -14.87 3.49 -10.59
C PRO A 125 -16.09 3.06 -9.73
N GLU A 126 -15.89 2.39 -8.59
CA GLU A 126 -16.98 2.03 -7.69
C GLU A 126 -17.76 3.25 -7.18
N ILE A 127 -19.05 3.06 -6.87
CA ILE A 127 -19.98 4.15 -6.53
C ILE A 127 -19.59 4.94 -5.28
N PHE A 128 -18.84 4.34 -4.36
CA PHE A 128 -18.41 4.97 -3.11
C PHE A 128 -17.05 5.66 -3.20
N ALA A 129 -16.40 5.64 -4.36
CA ALA A 129 -15.05 6.19 -4.52
C ALA A 129 -14.96 7.71 -4.27
N THR A 130 -16.08 8.42 -4.40
CA THR A 130 -16.15 9.87 -4.20
C THR A 130 -16.47 10.27 -2.76
N SER A 131 -16.80 9.33 -1.86
CA SER A 131 -17.16 9.67 -0.49
C SER A 131 -15.96 10.25 0.29
N GLY A 132 -14.74 9.83 -0.06
CA GLY A 132 -13.55 9.97 0.78
C GLY A 132 -13.61 9.16 2.09
N ALA A 133 -14.80 8.67 2.44
CA ALA A 133 -15.11 8.11 3.73
C ALA A 133 -14.75 6.63 3.83
N PHE A 134 -14.17 6.25 4.96
CA PHE A 134 -13.92 4.86 5.34
C PHE A 134 -14.27 4.63 6.82
N PRO A 135 -15.05 3.58 7.16
CA PRO A 135 -15.71 2.64 6.23
C PRO A 135 -16.80 3.32 5.39
N SER A 136 -16.98 2.90 4.13
CA SER A 136 -17.95 3.50 3.20
C SER A 136 -19.40 3.00 3.39
N LEU A 137 -19.70 2.35 4.52
CA LEU A 137 -20.88 1.52 4.77
C LEU A 137 -22.19 2.28 5.04
N GLY A 138 -22.51 3.29 4.22
CA GLY A 138 -23.89 3.75 4.09
C GLY A 138 -24.74 2.74 3.29
N GLY A 139 -25.05 1.56 3.85
CA GLY A 139 -26.20 0.75 3.41
C GLY A 139 -25.98 -0.51 2.56
N LEU A 140 -24.78 -1.10 2.45
CA LEU A 140 -24.63 -2.43 1.84
C LEU A 140 -24.72 -3.55 2.89
N PRO A 141 -25.54 -4.59 2.70
CA PRO A 141 -25.56 -5.76 3.57
C PRO A 141 -24.24 -6.53 3.41
N VAL A 142 -23.36 -6.40 4.41
CA VAL A 142 -22.11 -7.16 4.47
C VAL A 142 -22.46 -8.61 4.79
N VAL A 143 -22.12 -9.52 3.88
CA VAL A 143 -22.38 -10.96 3.98
C VAL A 143 -21.33 -11.60 4.91
N SER A 144 -21.41 -11.36 6.21
CA SER A 144 -20.78 -12.22 7.20
C SER A 144 -21.80 -12.51 8.31
N SER A 145 -21.52 -13.50 9.18
CA SER A 145 -22.28 -13.75 10.41
C SER A 145 -21.74 -12.96 11.62
N THR A 146 -20.87 -11.98 11.36
CA THR A 146 -20.36 -10.97 12.30
C THR A 146 -20.96 -9.54 12.16
N PRO A 147 -22.09 -9.24 11.44
CA PRO A 147 -22.45 -7.85 11.10
C PRO A 147 -23.07 -7.08 12.25
N GLU A 148 -23.79 -7.74 13.15
CA GLU A 148 -24.41 -7.06 14.29
C GLU A 148 -23.31 -6.42 15.17
N LYS A 149 -22.17 -7.09 15.35
CA LYS A 149 -21.01 -6.48 16.03
C LYS A 149 -20.27 -5.45 15.17
N LEU A 150 -20.07 -5.69 13.87
CA LEU A 150 -19.34 -4.76 12.98
C LEU A 150 -20.09 -3.44 12.71
N ALA A 151 -21.42 -3.47 12.66
CA ALA A 151 -22.25 -2.29 12.43
C ALA A 151 -22.61 -1.54 13.72
N GLU A 152 -22.81 -2.24 14.85
CA GLU A 152 -23.14 -1.61 16.14
C GLU A 152 -21.89 -1.12 16.90
N SER A 153 -20.69 -1.69 16.70
CA SER A 153 -19.47 -1.24 17.40
C SER A 153 -18.75 -0.06 16.72
N GLY A 154 -19.18 0.33 15.51
CA GLY A 154 -18.30 1.03 14.56
C GLY A 154 -17.14 0.12 14.16
N PHE A 155 -16.60 0.25 12.95
CA PHE A 155 -15.36 -0.45 12.56
C PHE A 155 -14.25 0.08 13.50
N PRO A 156 -13.79 -0.65 14.54
CA PRO A 156 -12.88 -0.09 15.53
C PRO A 156 -11.47 -0.14 14.95
N CYS A 157 -11.21 0.86 14.12
CA CYS A 157 -10.01 1.11 13.38
C CYS A 157 -9.94 2.62 13.17
N VAL A 158 -8.81 3.11 12.66
CA VAL A 158 -8.74 4.51 12.26
C VAL A 158 -9.64 4.76 11.06
N ALA A 159 -10.69 5.55 11.26
CA ALA A 159 -11.62 5.96 10.22
C ALA A 159 -11.14 7.23 9.52
N ALA A 160 -11.63 7.46 8.30
CA ALA A 160 -11.56 8.76 7.65
C ALA A 160 -13.00 9.18 7.31
N PRO A 161 -13.63 10.10 8.06
CA PRO A 161 -15.07 10.36 7.91
C PRO A 161 -15.42 11.35 6.79
N GLY A 162 -14.46 11.80 5.97
CA GLY A 162 -14.66 12.97 5.11
C GLY A 162 -13.93 12.92 3.76
N PRO A 163 -14.00 14.03 3.01
CA PRO A 163 -13.32 14.15 1.71
C PRO A 163 -11.80 14.00 1.87
N PRO A 164 -11.06 13.82 0.75
CA PRO A 164 -9.60 13.78 0.75
C PRO A 164 -8.99 14.90 1.62
N LYS A 165 -8.04 14.55 2.49
CA LYS A 165 -7.37 15.50 3.41
C LYS A 165 -5.87 15.40 3.30
N ARG A 166 -5.15 16.46 3.67
CA ARG A 166 -3.70 16.37 3.85
C ARG A 166 -3.36 15.26 4.83
N ALA A 167 -2.32 14.49 4.57
CA ALA A 167 -1.95 13.34 5.39
C ALA A 167 -1.74 13.73 6.88
N ALA A 168 -1.08 14.87 7.14
CA ALA A 168 -0.91 15.38 8.50
C ALA A 168 -2.23 15.76 9.18
N ASP A 169 -3.22 16.28 8.44
CA ASP A 169 -4.53 16.60 8.99
C ASP A 169 -5.36 15.35 9.26
N LEU A 170 -5.24 14.33 8.40
CA LEU A 170 -5.84 13.02 8.64
C LEU A 170 -5.33 12.38 9.94
N VAL A 171 -4.03 12.50 10.21
CA VAL A 171 -3.43 12.02 11.48
C VAL A 171 -4.03 12.72 12.71
N LYS A 172 -4.34 14.02 12.65
CA LYS A 172 -5.01 14.72 13.77
C LYS A 172 -6.38 14.11 14.06
N GLU A 173 -7.10 13.66 13.03
CA GLU A 173 -8.39 13.00 13.21
C GLU A 173 -8.23 11.61 13.82
N TRP A 174 -7.20 10.87 13.42
CA TRP A 174 -6.86 9.59 14.03
C TRP A 174 -6.44 9.75 15.49
N ASP A 175 -5.64 10.76 15.82
CA ASP A 175 -5.29 11.10 17.20
C ASP A 175 -6.55 11.40 18.03
N ALA A 176 -7.48 12.18 17.49
CA ALA A 176 -8.75 12.48 18.16
C ALA A 176 -9.64 11.22 18.35
N GLN A 177 -9.61 10.29 17.40
CA GLN A 177 -10.30 8.99 17.54
C GLN A 177 -9.67 8.14 18.65
N LEU A 178 -8.33 8.05 18.67
CA LEU A 178 -7.59 7.31 19.70
C LEU A 178 -7.71 7.94 21.09
N GLN A 179 -7.95 9.25 21.20
CA GLN A 179 -8.25 9.88 22.49
C GLN A 179 -9.63 9.51 23.03
N LYS A 180 -10.64 9.38 22.14
CA LYS A 180 -11.99 8.95 22.52
C LYS A 180 -12.06 7.46 22.86
N PHE A 181 -11.18 6.68 22.23
CA PHE A 181 -11.08 5.24 22.40
C PHE A 181 -9.62 4.87 22.63
N PRO A 182 -9.07 5.17 23.83
CA PRO A 182 -7.68 4.89 24.12
C PRO A 182 -7.44 3.40 24.04
N LEU A 183 -6.47 3.02 23.19
CA LEU A 183 -5.97 1.66 23.12
C LEU A 183 -5.52 1.22 24.52
N LYS A 184 -6.05 0.10 25.01
CA LYS A 184 -5.55 -0.54 26.24
C LYS A 184 -4.29 -1.39 25.97
N CYS A 185 -3.58 -1.10 24.88
CA CYS A 185 -2.34 -1.76 24.53
C CYS A 185 -1.14 -1.03 25.16
N GLU A 186 -0.10 -1.80 25.50
CA GLU A 186 1.21 -1.22 25.80
C GLU A 186 1.83 -0.66 24.51
N ARG A 187 2.57 0.44 24.62
CA ARG A 187 3.19 1.12 23.48
C ARG A 187 4.67 1.37 23.79
N ARG A 188 5.56 0.93 22.90
CA ARG A 188 7.01 1.19 22.98
C ARG A 188 7.47 1.89 21.71
N PHE A 189 7.87 3.15 21.86
CA PHE A 189 8.38 4.01 20.78
C PHE A 189 9.91 4.02 20.76
N ASN A 190 10.51 4.43 19.64
CA ASN A 190 11.95 4.37 19.39
C ASN A 190 12.56 2.98 19.64
N THR A 191 11.76 1.95 19.39
CA THR A 191 12.13 0.55 19.64
C THR A 191 12.07 -0.22 18.32
N HIS A 192 13.17 -0.88 17.98
CA HIS A 192 13.23 -1.79 16.85
C HIS A 192 12.80 -3.18 17.31
N ALA A 193 12.00 -3.86 16.51
CA ALA A 193 11.65 -5.26 16.77
C ALA A 193 12.21 -6.11 15.63
N THR A 194 12.98 -7.13 16.00
CA THR A 194 13.35 -8.21 15.09
C THR A 194 12.76 -9.50 15.62
N PRO A 195 12.00 -10.26 14.80
CA PRO A 195 11.65 -11.61 15.18
C PRO A 195 12.96 -12.38 15.29
N VAL A 196 13.16 -13.12 16.37
CA VAL A 196 14.31 -14.00 16.43
C VAL A 196 14.05 -15.11 15.42
N PRO A 197 14.89 -15.28 14.38
CA PRO A 197 14.67 -16.29 13.37
C PRO A 197 14.52 -17.65 14.06
N PRO A 198 13.62 -18.54 13.59
CA PRO A 198 13.53 -19.90 14.11
C PRO A 198 14.80 -20.69 13.76
N GLY A 199 15.85 -20.44 14.54
CA GLY A 199 17.07 -21.20 14.70
C GLY A 199 18.12 -21.17 13.58
N LYS A 200 19.39 -21.07 13.99
CA LYS A 200 20.42 -22.02 13.49
C LYS A 200 20.12 -23.48 13.88
N HIS A 201 19.04 -23.72 14.64
CA HIS A 201 18.46 -25.03 14.92
C HIS A 201 16.98 -24.99 14.53
N GLY A 202 16.70 -25.33 13.28
CA GLY A 202 15.35 -25.44 12.76
C GLY A 202 14.56 -26.47 13.56
N VAL A 203 13.73 -25.99 14.47
CA VAL A 203 12.45 -26.57 14.88
C VAL A 203 11.57 -25.36 15.18
N LEU A 204 10.27 -25.51 14.91
CA LEU A 204 9.17 -24.74 15.50
C LEU A 204 9.54 -24.21 16.88
N SER A 205 8.95 -23.07 17.31
CA SER A 205 8.88 -22.73 18.73
C SER A 205 8.85 -24.04 19.52
N ASP A 206 9.79 -24.19 20.44
CA ASP A 206 9.69 -25.14 21.53
C ASP A 206 8.23 -25.50 21.84
N SER A 207 7.98 -26.72 22.30
CA SER A 207 6.65 -27.25 22.66
C SER A 207 5.74 -26.33 23.51
N SER A 208 6.23 -25.18 23.93
CA SER A 208 5.56 -24.05 24.59
C SER A 208 4.59 -23.23 23.70
N GLY A 209 4.78 -23.16 22.38
CA GLY A 209 3.86 -22.47 21.46
C GLY A 209 3.89 -20.93 21.44
N TYR A 210 4.99 -20.27 21.82
CA TYR A 210 5.17 -18.82 21.74
C TYR A 210 6.10 -18.35 20.61
N VAL A 211 6.08 -17.05 20.32
CA VAL A 211 7.03 -16.32 19.49
C VAL A 211 7.83 -15.37 20.38
N MET A 212 9.16 -15.44 20.30
CA MET A 212 10.06 -14.52 20.97
C MET A 212 10.44 -13.38 20.03
N VAL A 213 10.35 -12.14 20.53
CA VAL A 213 10.73 -10.93 19.79
C VAL A 213 11.82 -10.20 20.55
N THR A 214 12.92 -9.88 19.87
CA THR A 214 13.96 -9.00 20.41
C THR A 214 13.57 -7.56 20.15
N LEU A 215 13.49 -6.78 21.22
CA LEU A 215 13.27 -5.35 21.20
C LEU A 215 14.57 -4.63 21.50
N SER A 216 15.00 -3.76 20.60
CA SER A 216 16.22 -2.96 20.75
C SER A 216 15.86 -1.47 20.89
N THR A 217 16.28 -0.86 22.00
CA THR A 217 16.03 0.55 22.33
C THR A 217 17.33 1.19 22.83
N ALA A 218 17.82 2.21 22.13
CA ALA A 218 18.96 3.05 22.55
C ALA A 218 20.19 2.28 23.11
N GLY A 219 20.56 1.16 22.48
CA GLY A 219 21.71 0.33 22.89
C GLY A 219 21.42 -0.73 23.95
N SER A 220 20.16 -0.87 24.38
CA SER A 220 19.70 -1.99 25.20
C SER A 220 18.85 -2.95 24.37
N GLU A 221 18.95 -4.25 24.66
CA GLU A 221 18.10 -5.29 24.09
C GLU A 221 17.28 -5.95 25.20
N SER A 222 16.02 -6.21 24.90
CA SER A 222 15.13 -6.97 25.77
C SER A 222 14.38 -8.00 24.93
N GLN A 223 14.07 -9.15 25.54
CA GLN A 223 13.27 -10.19 24.91
C GLN A 223 11.87 -10.16 25.50
N VAL A 224 10.87 -10.16 24.63
CA VAL A 224 9.46 -10.28 25.02
C VAL A 224 8.85 -11.50 24.35
N PHE A 225 7.86 -12.10 25.01
CA PHE A 225 7.24 -13.33 24.56
C PHE A 225 5.77 -13.08 24.23
N SER A 226 5.33 -13.53 23.06
CA SER A 226 3.95 -13.38 22.64
C SER A 226 3.39 -14.61 21.96
N SER A 227 2.08 -14.76 22.01
CA SER A 227 1.41 -15.84 21.28
C SER A 227 1.33 -15.59 19.78
N ASN A 228 1.40 -14.34 19.31
CA ASN A 228 1.36 -13.97 17.90
C ASN A 228 2.19 -12.70 17.63
N VAL A 229 2.75 -12.59 16.43
CA VAL A 229 3.46 -11.39 15.96
C VAL A 229 2.92 -10.97 14.60
N VAL A 230 2.63 -9.67 14.46
CA VAL A 230 2.16 -9.06 13.22
C VAL A 230 3.11 -7.94 12.81
N PHE A 231 3.72 -8.07 11.63
CA PHE A 231 4.52 -7.02 11.01
C PHE A 231 3.63 -6.09 10.17
N ALA A 232 3.57 -4.84 10.60
CA ALA A 232 2.84 -3.74 9.97
C ALA A 232 3.78 -2.54 9.71
N THR A 233 5.01 -2.84 9.31
CA THR A 233 6.10 -1.87 9.06
C THR A 233 5.89 -1.01 7.81
N GLY A 234 4.82 -1.26 7.06
CA GLY A 234 4.51 -0.55 5.83
C GLY A 234 5.37 -1.02 4.66
N ILE A 235 5.18 -0.36 3.52
CA ILE A 235 5.76 -0.73 2.23
C ILE A 235 7.20 -0.19 2.14
N GLY A 236 7.99 -0.28 3.20
CA GLY A 236 9.41 0.06 3.23
C GLY A 236 9.78 1.50 2.84
N VAL A 237 11.09 1.71 2.64
CA VAL A 237 11.67 2.93 2.09
C VAL A 237 11.96 2.74 0.60
N GLU A 238 11.93 3.82 -0.17
CA GLU A 238 12.29 3.80 -1.59
C GLU A 238 13.72 3.28 -1.79
N ARG A 239 13.95 2.56 -2.90
CA ARG A 239 15.26 2.03 -3.27
C ARG A 239 16.33 3.13 -3.31
N LYS A 240 17.50 2.85 -2.75
CA LYS A 240 18.71 3.67 -2.96
C LYS A 240 19.43 3.16 -4.20
N LEU A 241 20.00 4.07 -4.99
CA LEU A 241 20.87 3.64 -6.10
C LEU A 241 22.29 3.41 -5.61
N ASN A 242 23.03 2.61 -6.37
CA ASN A 242 24.48 2.48 -6.25
C ASN A 242 25.07 3.89 -6.33
N GLY A 243 25.77 4.35 -5.28
CA GLY A 243 26.22 5.75 -5.16
C GLY A 243 25.61 6.51 -3.99
N GLY A 244 24.64 5.92 -3.28
CA GLY A 244 24.10 6.47 -2.04
C GLY A 244 23.07 7.57 -2.25
N TYR A 245 22.66 7.83 -3.51
CA TYR A 245 21.55 8.74 -3.78
C TYR A 245 20.26 8.19 -3.16
N ALA A 246 19.66 9.00 -2.29
CA ALA A 246 18.34 8.76 -1.72
C ALA A 246 17.33 9.68 -2.41
N SER A 247 16.41 9.10 -3.18
CA SER A 247 15.28 9.84 -3.73
C SER A 247 14.47 10.49 -2.61
N PRO A 248 13.86 11.67 -2.86
CA PRO A 248 12.82 12.18 -1.98
C PRO A 248 11.78 11.08 -1.67
N PRO A 249 11.51 10.77 -0.39
CA PRO A 249 10.53 9.76 -0.02
C PRO A 249 9.15 10.08 -0.59
N PHE A 250 8.36 9.06 -0.94
CA PHE A 250 7.00 9.30 -1.43
C PHE A 250 6.12 10.11 -0.45
N TRP A 251 6.36 9.98 0.85
CA TRP A 251 5.63 10.69 1.90
C TRP A 251 6.35 11.94 2.44
N SER A 252 7.45 12.38 1.84
CA SER A 252 8.06 13.64 2.26
C SER A 252 7.21 14.84 1.83
N ASP A 253 7.39 15.96 2.52
CA ASP A 253 6.91 17.23 2.02
C ASP A 253 7.60 17.59 0.71
N ASP A 254 6.80 18.15 -0.19
CA ASP A 254 7.18 18.41 -1.57
C ASP A 254 7.99 19.71 -1.69
N GLU A 255 8.85 20.06 -0.72
CA GLU A 255 9.48 21.39 -0.55
C GLU A 255 10.25 21.93 -1.78
N ARG A 256 10.65 21.05 -2.70
CA ARG A 256 11.29 21.38 -3.99
C ARG A 256 10.63 20.70 -5.17
N ALA A 257 9.41 20.23 -5.01
CA ALA A 257 8.77 19.52 -6.08
C ALA A 257 8.35 20.48 -7.19
N PRO A 258 8.51 20.08 -8.46
CA PRO A 258 8.20 20.92 -9.62
C PRO A 258 6.72 21.32 -9.70
N TRP A 259 5.84 20.68 -8.93
CA TRP A 259 4.41 20.96 -8.89
C TRP A 259 3.97 21.96 -7.82
N LEU A 260 4.87 22.41 -6.93
CA LEU A 260 4.56 23.46 -5.96
C LEU A 260 4.25 24.80 -6.65
N PRO A 261 3.31 25.62 -6.11
CA PRO A 261 3.07 26.97 -6.61
C PRO A 261 4.37 27.80 -6.57
N GLY A 262 4.83 28.26 -7.74
CA GLY A 262 6.05 29.06 -7.90
C GLY A 262 7.32 28.28 -8.26
N ALA A 263 7.28 26.94 -8.28
CA ALA A 263 8.46 26.11 -8.50
C ALA A 263 8.80 25.82 -9.97
N SER A 264 7.95 26.19 -10.95
CA SER A 264 8.11 25.75 -12.35
C SER A 264 8.47 26.90 -13.28
N LEU A 265 9.73 26.97 -13.72
CA LEU A 265 10.11 27.78 -14.88
C LEU A 265 9.84 26.98 -16.17
N PRO A 266 9.36 27.62 -17.25
CA PRO A 266 9.28 26.95 -18.56
C PRO A 266 10.66 26.44 -18.99
N GLY A 267 10.72 25.16 -19.40
CA GLY A 267 11.95 24.55 -19.95
C GLY A 267 12.63 23.54 -19.02
N GLU A 268 12.25 23.49 -17.74
CA GLU A 268 12.79 22.53 -16.78
C GLU A 268 12.33 21.09 -17.11
N THR A 269 13.12 20.12 -16.65
CA THR A 269 12.95 18.69 -16.88
C THR A 269 12.91 17.95 -15.55
N VAL A 270 11.97 17.01 -15.43
CA VAL A 270 11.80 16.17 -14.25
C VAL A 270 11.94 14.72 -14.68
N VAL A 271 12.83 13.99 -14.01
CA VAL A 271 12.96 12.54 -14.20
C VAL A 271 12.15 11.81 -13.12
N VAL A 272 11.20 10.98 -13.56
CA VAL A 272 10.46 10.05 -12.70
C VAL A 272 10.74 8.63 -13.17
N SER A 273 11.08 7.74 -12.25
CA SER A 273 11.42 6.35 -12.57
C SER A 273 10.53 5.38 -11.82
N GLY A 274 9.92 4.45 -12.56
CA GLY A 274 9.03 3.43 -12.01
C GLY A 274 7.70 3.35 -12.74
N ALA A 275 7.03 2.19 -12.63
CA ALA A 275 5.78 1.88 -13.31
C ALA A 275 4.60 1.67 -12.36
N GLY A 276 4.82 1.82 -11.06
CA GLY A 276 3.80 1.68 -10.01
C GLY A 276 3.03 2.98 -9.74
N ASP A 277 2.06 2.87 -8.85
CA ASP A 277 1.13 3.96 -8.54
C ASP A 277 1.83 5.26 -8.08
N GLY A 278 2.87 5.16 -7.23
CA GLY A 278 3.62 6.32 -6.76
C GLY A 278 4.31 7.10 -7.87
N ALA A 279 4.90 6.41 -8.87
CA ALA A 279 5.50 7.04 -10.04
C ALA A 279 4.45 7.79 -10.86
N ILE A 280 3.29 7.15 -11.06
CA ILE A 280 2.20 7.70 -11.84
C ILE A 280 1.65 8.96 -11.18
N GLN A 281 1.49 8.95 -9.85
CA GLN A 281 1.07 10.14 -9.11
C GLN A 281 2.05 11.30 -9.29
N ASP A 282 3.35 11.05 -9.17
CA ASP A 282 4.37 12.09 -9.34
C ASP A 282 4.36 12.67 -10.77
N VAL A 283 4.14 11.83 -11.79
CA VAL A 283 3.96 12.28 -13.19
C VAL A 283 2.68 13.12 -13.35
N ILE A 284 1.56 12.63 -12.82
CA ILE A 284 0.26 13.32 -12.88
C ILE A 284 0.36 14.71 -12.21
N LYS A 285 0.95 14.79 -11.01
CA LYS A 285 1.14 16.06 -10.27
C LYS A 285 2.06 17.02 -11.02
N SER A 286 3.12 16.50 -11.64
CA SER A 286 4.06 17.29 -12.44
C SER A 286 3.43 17.92 -13.68
N LEU A 287 2.42 17.27 -14.27
CA LEU A 287 1.80 17.71 -15.52
C LEU A 287 0.49 18.49 -15.31
N LEU A 288 -0.30 18.16 -14.29
CA LEU A 288 -1.66 18.67 -14.14
C LEU A 288 -1.78 19.72 -13.03
N VAL A 289 -2.69 20.69 -13.22
CA VAL A 289 -3.11 21.69 -12.21
C VAL A 289 -4.29 21.12 -11.43
N ILE A 290 -4.01 20.20 -10.52
CA ILE A 290 -5.05 19.50 -9.76
C ILE A 290 -4.61 19.30 -8.31
N HIS A 291 -5.59 19.26 -7.40
CA HIS A 291 -5.39 18.72 -6.06
C HIS A 291 -5.71 17.22 -6.07
N ASP A 292 -5.11 16.41 -5.20
CA ASP A 292 -5.32 14.95 -5.27
C ASP A 292 -6.80 14.56 -5.06
N GLY A 293 -7.60 15.43 -4.42
CA GLY A 293 -9.05 15.24 -4.30
C GLY A 293 -9.87 15.45 -5.57
N ASP A 294 -9.28 16.05 -6.61
CA ASP A 294 -9.95 16.37 -7.88
C ASP A 294 -9.72 15.31 -8.96
N LEU A 295 -8.94 14.26 -8.68
CA LEU A 295 -8.55 13.27 -9.70
C LEU A 295 -9.75 12.57 -10.35
N ILE A 296 -10.80 12.23 -9.57
CA ILE A 296 -12.02 11.62 -10.12
C ILE A 296 -12.74 12.58 -11.06
N PRO A 297 -13.14 13.80 -10.65
CA PRO A 297 -13.73 14.78 -11.58
C PRO A 297 -12.89 15.03 -12.83
N VAL A 298 -11.57 15.11 -12.68
CA VAL A 298 -10.62 15.32 -13.78
C VAL A 298 -10.66 14.14 -14.77
N ALA A 299 -10.59 12.90 -14.30
CA ALA A 299 -10.69 11.72 -15.15
C ALA A 299 -12.07 11.59 -15.81
N GLU A 300 -13.14 11.86 -15.06
CA GLU A 300 -14.51 11.75 -15.56
C GLU A 300 -14.85 12.81 -16.62
N SER A 301 -14.22 13.99 -16.57
CA SER A 301 -14.43 15.06 -17.56
C SER A 301 -14.00 14.71 -19.00
N LEU A 302 -13.23 13.62 -19.18
CA LEU A 302 -12.86 13.09 -20.49
C LEU A 302 -14.04 12.47 -21.25
N PHE A 303 -15.07 12.02 -20.52
CA PHE A 303 -16.19 11.27 -21.07
C PHE A 303 -17.49 12.08 -21.00
N LEU A 304 -18.41 11.83 -21.92
CA LEU A 304 -19.74 12.39 -21.82
C LEU A 304 -20.50 11.69 -20.69
N LYS A 305 -21.41 12.42 -20.02
CA LYS A 305 -22.23 11.85 -18.94
C LYS A 305 -22.96 10.56 -19.36
N LYS A 306 -23.43 10.49 -20.62
CA LYS A 306 -24.10 9.30 -21.19
C LYS A 306 -23.17 8.10 -21.42
N GLU A 307 -21.86 8.32 -21.54
CA GLU A 307 -20.86 7.28 -21.77
C GLU A 307 -20.33 6.69 -20.44
N MET A 308 -20.43 7.47 -19.35
CA MET A 308 -19.75 7.20 -18.08
C MET A 308 -20.07 5.81 -17.52
N THR A 309 -21.34 5.41 -17.49
CA THR A 309 -21.75 4.09 -16.98
C THR A 309 -21.07 2.94 -17.74
N ALA A 310 -20.99 3.05 -19.07
CA ALA A 310 -20.36 2.04 -19.91
C ALA A 310 -18.84 1.99 -19.69
N VAL A 311 -18.18 3.15 -19.60
CA VAL A 311 -16.74 3.26 -19.34
C VAL A 311 -16.38 2.67 -17.98
N LYS A 312 -17.08 3.07 -16.92
CA LYS A 312 -16.88 2.54 -15.56
C LYS A 312 -17.06 1.02 -15.52
N SER A 313 -18.11 0.51 -16.16
CA SER A 313 -18.38 -0.94 -16.22
C SER A 313 -17.27 -1.72 -16.93
N ARG A 314 -16.73 -1.18 -18.04
CA ARG A 314 -15.61 -1.78 -18.76
C ARG A 314 -14.34 -1.79 -17.92
N ILE A 315 -14.04 -0.70 -17.23
CA ILE A 315 -12.88 -0.62 -16.33
C ILE A 315 -13.00 -1.64 -15.21
N LEU A 316 -14.16 -1.74 -14.52
CA LEU A 316 -14.39 -2.77 -13.51
C LEU A 316 -14.21 -4.18 -14.07
N ALA A 317 -14.69 -4.45 -15.28
CA ALA A 317 -14.52 -5.74 -15.91
C ALA A 317 -13.04 -6.08 -16.17
N ILE A 318 -12.25 -5.10 -16.62
CA ILE A 318 -10.80 -5.25 -16.83
C ILE A 318 -10.09 -5.57 -15.51
N GLU A 319 -10.35 -4.78 -14.47
CA GLU A 319 -9.72 -4.94 -13.15
C GLU A 319 -10.08 -6.30 -12.52
N ARG A 320 -11.37 -6.65 -12.49
CA ARG A 320 -11.82 -7.94 -11.94
C ARG A 320 -11.34 -9.14 -12.76
N HIS A 321 -11.04 -8.97 -14.04
CA HIS A 321 -10.44 -10.03 -14.85
C HIS A 321 -8.97 -10.20 -14.51
N ALA A 322 -8.23 -9.09 -14.40
CA ALA A 322 -6.83 -9.09 -14.01
C ALA A 322 -6.61 -9.68 -12.60
N GLU A 323 -7.41 -9.26 -11.63
CA GLU A 323 -7.39 -9.82 -10.26
C GLU A 323 -7.57 -11.35 -10.27
N ARG A 324 -8.53 -11.85 -11.06
CA ARG A 324 -8.77 -13.29 -11.20
C ARG A 324 -7.58 -13.99 -11.87
N GLN A 325 -6.99 -13.42 -12.91
CA GLN A 325 -5.80 -13.99 -13.54
C GLN A 325 -4.63 -14.10 -12.56
N LEU A 326 -4.38 -13.04 -11.79
CA LEU A 326 -3.34 -13.03 -10.76
C LEU A 326 -3.61 -14.08 -9.67
N LEU A 327 -4.87 -14.23 -9.24
CA LEU A 327 -5.27 -15.26 -8.29
C LEU A 327 -4.96 -16.68 -8.78
N TRP A 328 -5.09 -16.92 -10.09
CA TRP A 328 -4.77 -18.21 -10.72
C TRP A 328 -3.30 -18.36 -11.12
N GLY A 329 -2.42 -17.46 -10.67
CA GLY A 329 -0.98 -17.56 -10.88
C GLY A 329 -0.50 -17.19 -12.29
N VAL A 330 -1.32 -16.47 -13.07
CA VAL A 330 -0.85 -15.90 -14.35
C VAL A 330 0.26 -14.90 -14.07
N HIS A 331 1.31 -14.92 -14.91
CA HIS A 331 2.48 -14.06 -14.73
C HIS A 331 2.09 -12.56 -14.76
N GLU A 332 2.51 -11.80 -13.74
CA GLU A 332 2.06 -10.42 -13.51
C GLU A 332 2.25 -9.51 -14.74
N ASN A 333 3.40 -9.62 -15.42
CA ASN A 333 3.70 -8.79 -16.60
C ASN A 333 2.71 -9.00 -17.74
N ASP A 334 2.23 -10.22 -17.95
CA ASP A 334 1.29 -10.51 -19.03
C ASP A 334 -0.11 -9.96 -18.72
N VAL A 335 -0.52 -10.07 -17.45
CA VAL A 335 -1.73 -9.44 -16.93
C VAL A 335 -1.66 -7.92 -17.12
N PHE A 336 -0.58 -7.27 -16.69
CA PHE A 336 -0.44 -5.82 -16.78
C PHE A 336 -0.37 -5.31 -18.22
N ARG A 337 0.28 -6.03 -19.15
CA ARG A 337 0.23 -5.73 -20.58
C ARG A 337 -1.18 -5.83 -21.15
N ALA A 338 -1.93 -6.87 -20.77
CA ALA A 338 -3.31 -7.06 -21.21
C ALA A 338 -4.24 -5.96 -20.68
N MET A 339 -4.09 -5.60 -19.41
CA MET A 339 -4.78 -4.44 -18.81
C MET A 339 -4.44 -3.18 -19.59
N GLN A 340 -3.16 -2.90 -19.82
CA GLN A 340 -2.73 -1.69 -20.51
C GLN A 340 -3.35 -1.55 -21.90
N ARG A 341 -3.33 -2.62 -22.70
CA ARG A 341 -3.99 -2.61 -24.02
C ARG A 341 -5.47 -2.26 -23.92
N SER A 342 -6.15 -2.79 -22.91
CA SER A 342 -7.58 -2.53 -22.67
C SER A 342 -7.86 -1.09 -22.27
N TYR A 343 -7.01 -0.49 -21.42
CA TYR A 343 -7.09 0.93 -21.07
C TYR A 343 -6.78 1.84 -22.26
N CYS A 344 -5.74 1.52 -23.05
CA CYS A 344 -5.44 2.25 -24.28
C CYS A 344 -6.61 2.20 -25.27
N ALA A 345 -7.32 1.06 -25.39
CA ALA A 345 -8.51 0.97 -26.22
C ALA A 345 -9.61 1.95 -25.76
N ILE A 346 -9.90 2.01 -24.46
CA ILE A 346 -10.85 2.99 -23.90
C ILE A 346 -10.42 4.43 -24.20
N VAL A 347 -9.13 4.74 -24.01
CA VAL A 347 -8.59 6.09 -24.24
C VAL A 347 -8.62 6.48 -25.73
N ASN A 348 -8.42 5.53 -26.64
CA ASN A 348 -8.44 5.75 -28.08
C ASN A 348 -9.85 6.08 -28.61
N GLU A 349 -10.91 5.70 -27.89
CA GLU A 349 -12.29 6.06 -28.21
C GLU A 349 -12.64 7.52 -27.85
N ILE A 350 -11.81 8.19 -27.04
CA ILE A 350 -12.02 9.59 -26.67
C ILE A 350 -11.73 10.49 -27.87
N GLN A 351 -12.70 11.32 -28.23
CA GLN A 351 -12.56 12.24 -29.37
C GLN A 351 -11.40 13.22 -29.16
N PRO A 352 -10.58 13.50 -30.19
CA PRO A 352 -9.45 14.43 -30.08
C PRO A 352 -9.84 15.82 -29.55
N SER A 353 -11.01 16.35 -29.95
CA SER A 353 -11.51 17.64 -29.48
C SER A 353 -11.74 17.68 -27.96
N ARG A 354 -12.17 16.56 -27.36
CA ARG A 354 -12.32 16.42 -25.91
C ARG A 354 -10.97 16.40 -25.21
N ILE A 355 -9.99 15.68 -25.76
CA ILE A 355 -8.62 15.68 -25.24
C ILE A 355 -8.02 17.09 -25.28
N GLN A 356 -8.20 17.86 -26.38
CA GLN A 356 -7.69 19.23 -26.44
C GLN A 356 -8.38 20.16 -25.43
N LYS A 357 -9.70 20.04 -25.25
CA LYS A 357 -10.43 20.78 -24.21
C LYS A 357 -9.91 20.42 -22.81
N TRP A 358 -9.76 19.14 -22.54
CA TRP A 358 -9.24 18.62 -21.27
C TRP A 358 -7.83 19.13 -20.99
N LYS A 359 -6.93 19.10 -21.99
CA LYS A 359 -5.59 19.67 -21.90
C LYS A 359 -5.62 21.14 -21.52
N LYS A 360 -6.43 21.95 -22.22
CA LYS A 360 -6.55 23.39 -21.91
C LYS A 360 -7.00 23.64 -20.47
N GLN A 361 -7.85 22.76 -19.93
CA GLN A 361 -8.42 22.91 -18.61
C GLN A 361 -7.50 22.45 -17.48
N TYR A 362 -6.81 21.32 -17.67
CA TYR A 362 -6.11 20.62 -16.58
C TYR A 362 -4.60 20.51 -16.76
N LEU A 363 -4.07 20.61 -17.99
CA LEU A 363 -2.63 20.60 -18.20
C LEU A 363 -2.04 21.93 -17.74
N ARG A 364 -0.91 21.89 -17.02
CA ARG A 364 -0.16 23.08 -16.65
C ARG A 364 0.20 23.89 -17.91
N PRO A 365 -0.22 25.18 -18.02
CA PRO A 365 0.13 26.02 -19.16
C PRO A 365 1.63 26.21 -19.29
N VAL A 366 2.30 26.33 -18.15
CA VAL A 366 3.75 26.39 -17.99
C VAL A 366 4.12 25.37 -16.91
N GLY A 367 5.10 24.53 -17.18
CA GLY A 367 5.58 23.53 -16.22
C GLY A 367 6.79 22.78 -16.76
N PRO A 368 7.28 21.77 -16.02
CA PRO A 368 8.39 20.94 -16.48
C PRO A 368 7.98 20.02 -17.63
N SER A 369 8.94 19.58 -18.44
CA SER A 369 8.83 18.35 -19.21
C SER A 369 9.13 17.15 -18.31
N VAL A 370 8.45 16.03 -18.52
CA VAL A 370 8.63 14.82 -17.71
C VAL A 370 9.30 13.73 -18.54
N LYS A 371 10.46 13.27 -18.09
CA LYS A 371 11.13 12.05 -18.56
C LYS A 371 10.73 10.90 -17.66
N TRP A 372 9.86 10.04 -18.17
CA TRP A 372 9.34 8.90 -17.41
C TRP A 372 10.10 7.64 -17.76
N VAL A 373 11.00 7.22 -16.87
CA VAL A 373 11.86 6.05 -17.03
C VAL A 373 11.13 4.79 -16.57
N MET A 374 11.03 3.79 -17.46
CA MET A 374 10.34 2.53 -17.22
C MET A 374 11.06 1.37 -17.94
N ILE A 375 11.11 0.19 -17.33
CA ILE A 375 11.69 -1.01 -17.95
C ILE A 375 10.96 -1.35 -19.25
N GLU A 376 9.63 -1.37 -19.20
CA GLU A 376 8.76 -1.53 -20.36
C GLU A 376 7.89 -0.27 -20.52
N PRO A 377 8.14 0.54 -21.56
CA PRO A 377 7.40 1.77 -21.78
C PRO A 377 5.89 1.52 -21.86
N LYS A 378 5.13 2.41 -21.22
CA LYS A 378 3.67 2.41 -21.20
C LYS A 378 3.02 1.21 -20.51
N VAL A 379 3.76 0.28 -19.90
CA VAL A 379 3.17 -0.84 -19.14
C VAL A 379 3.17 -0.51 -17.66
N PHE A 380 2.01 -0.15 -17.12
CA PHE A 380 1.85 0.18 -15.70
C PHE A 380 1.61 -1.07 -14.86
N THR A 381 2.36 -1.21 -13.78
CA THR A 381 2.29 -2.31 -12.80
C THR A 381 1.54 -1.86 -11.56
N LYS A 382 0.96 -2.75 -10.74
CA LYS A 382 0.44 -2.47 -9.37
C LYS A 382 -0.11 -1.03 -9.17
N THR A 383 -1.05 -0.63 -10.02
CA THR A 383 -1.57 0.73 -10.14
C THR A 383 -3.08 0.70 -10.03
N TYR A 384 -3.66 1.67 -9.33
CA TYR A 384 -5.10 1.78 -9.20
C TYR A 384 -5.79 2.24 -10.49
N PRO A 385 -7.06 1.88 -10.71
CA PRO A 385 -7.74 2.08 -12.00
C PRO A 385 -7.76 3.53 -12.48
N LEU A 386 -7.99 4.47 -11.54
CA LEU A 386 -8.02 5.91 -11.81
C LEU A 386 -6.69 6.44 -12.34
N ASN A 387 -5.60 6.08 -11.65
CA ASN A 387 -4.25 6.48 -12.02
C ASN A 387 -3.83 5.84 -13.35
N ARG A 388 -4.17 4.57 -13.56
CA ARG A 388 -3.92 3.86 -14.82
C ARG A 388 -4.64 4.52 -16.00
N LEU A 389 -5.89 4.95 -15.81
CA LEU A 389 -6.64 5.68 -16.83
C LEU A 389 -5.96 7.00 -17.20
N LEU A 390 -5.67 7.84 -16.19
CA LEU A 390 -5.03 9.14 -16.42
C LEU A 390 -3.64 9.00 -17.05
N ALA A 391 -2.82 8.07 -16.58
CA ALA A 391 -1.54 7.75 -17.16
C ALA A 391 -1.68 7.32 -18.63
N SER A 392 -2.68 6.51 -18.96
CA SER A 392 -2.95 6.07 -20.34
C SER A 392 -3.36 7.23 -21.25
N VAL A 393 -4.08 8.23 -20.73
CA VAL A 393 -4.41 9.47 -21.45
C VAL A 393 -3.14 10.30 -21.69
N LEU A 394 -2.33 10.49 -20.65
CA LEU A 394 -1.07 11.23 -20.76
C LEU A 394 -0.06 10.54 -21.68
N SER A 395 -0.18 9.21 -21.86
CA SER A 395 0.71 8.41 -22.72
C SER A 395 0.51 8.62 -24.23
N ARG A 396 -0.49 9.41 -24.62
CA ARG A 396 -0.76 9.68 -26.03
C ARG A 396 0.23 10.70 -26.60
N GLU A 397 0.44 10.63 -27.91
CA GLU A 397 1.42 11.46 -28.61
C GLU A 397 1.13 12.96 -28.49
N GLU A 398 -0.14 13.37 -28.32
CA GLU A 398 -0.51 14.78 -28.19
C GLU A 398 0.03 15.44 -26.91
N PHE A 399 0.59 14.67 -25.97
CA PHE A 399 1.28 15.19 -24.79
C PHE A 399 2.80 15.30 -24.97
N THR A 400 3.35 14.88 -26.10
CA THR A 400 4.75 15.15 -26.47
C THR A 400 4.92 16.62 -26.86
N PRO A 401 6.01 17.31 -26.48
CA PRO A 401 7.16 16.83 -25.70
C PRO A 401 7.02 17.02 -24.18
N ARG A 402 5.84 17.44 -23.68
CA ARG A 402 5.62 17.66 -22.23
C ARG A 402 5.86 16.40 -21.42
N MET A 403 5.61 15.23 -22.01
CA MET A 403 5.93 13.93 -21.43
C MET A 403 6.60 13.05 -22.47
N THR A 404 7.69 12.39 -22.09
CA THR A 404 8.37 11.39 -22.94
C THR A 404 8.73 10.18 -22.11
N PHE A 405 8.41 8.99 -22.64
CA PHE A 405 8.86 7.74 -22.05
C PHE A 405 10.31 7.48 -22.40
N VAL A 406 11.07 7.02 -21.43
CA VAL A 406 12.43 6.54 -21.62
C VAL A 406 12.46 5.08 -21.20
N GLN A 407 12.79 4.20 -22.14
CA GLN A 407 12.96 2.79 -21.84
C GLN A 407 14.26 2.58 -21.08
N GLY A 408 14.22 1.87 -19.96
CA GLY A 408 15.42 1.47 -19.23
C GLY A 408 15.21 1.44 -17.72
N LYS A 409 16.31 1.26 -17.01
CA LYS A 409 16.40 1.27 -15.56
C LYS A 409 17.52 2.20 -15.14
N LEU A 410 17.26 3.02 -14.13
CA LEU A 410 18.30 3.89 -13.56
C LEU A 410 19.33 3.06 -12.83
N ALA A 411 20.60 3.27 -13.18
CA ALA A 411 21.77 2.67 -12.57
C ALA A 411 22.36 3.57 -11.47
N ASP A 412 22.45 4.88 -11.73
CA ASP A 412 23.05 5.87 -10.82
C ASP A 412 22.46 7.26 -11.05
N ILE A 413 22.57 8.13 -10.04
CA ILE A 413 22.20 9.55 -10.09
C ILE A 413 23.32 10.36 -9.44
N SER A 414 23.82 11.36 -10.16
CA SER A 414 24.79 12.32 -9.62
C SER A 414 24.26 13.75 -9.72
N LYS A 415 24.52 14.56 -8.68
CA LYS A 415 24.30 16.01 -8.76
C LYS A 415 25.55 16.63 -9.38
N ASN A 416 25.39 17.43 -10.43
CA ASN A 416 26.52 18.16 -11.00
C ASN A 416 26.98 19.24 -10.00
N PRO A 417 28.26 19.29 -9.60
CA PRO A 417 28.73 20.28 -8.63
C PRO A 417 28.76 21.71 -9.19
N MET A 418 28.80 21.86 -10.51
CA MET A 418 28.90 23.15 -11.22
C MET A 418 27.54 23.67 -11.72
N SER A 419 26.45 22.90 -11.59
CA SER A 419 25.10 23.30 -12.01
C SER A 419 24.04 22.83 -11.02
N GLU A 420 22.83 23.37 -11.08
CA GLU A 420 21.73 22.86 -10.24
C GLU A 420 21.12 21.56 -10.76
N PHE A 421 21.46 21.13 -11.97
CA PHE A 421 20.94 19.92 -12.60
C PHE A 421 21.54 18.62 -12.04
N TRP A 422 20.74 17.56 -12.14
CA TRP A 422 21.05 16.18 -11.83
C TRP A 422 21.27 15.40 -13.12
N THR A 423 22.27 14.51 -13.12
CA THR A 423 22.51 13.56 -14.21
C THR A 423 22.04 12.18 -13.76
N CYS A 424 21.20 11.55 -14.58
CA CYS A 424 20.66 10.23 -14.34
C CYS A 424 21.27 9.26 -15.35
N PHE A 425 21.92 8.21 -14.87
CA PHE A 425 22.57 7.21 -15.71
C PHE A 425 21.66 5.98 -15.81
N LEU A 426 21.38 5.52 -17.03
CA LEU A 426 20.66 4.28 -17.29
C LEU A 426 21.64 3.10 -17.39
N GLU A 427 21.14 1.89 -17.14
CA GLU A 427 21.94 0.65 -17.22
C GLU A 427 22.51 0.37 -18.62
N ASP A 428 21.91 0.92 -19.68
CA ASP A 428 22.40 0.81 -21.05
C ASP A 428 23.46 1.88 -21.41
N GLY A 429 23.85 2.71 -20.44
CA GLY A 429 24.83 3.78 -20.60
C GLY A 429 24.26 5.11 -21.09
N ALA A 430 22.96 5.20 -21.40
CA ALA A 430 22.34 6.46 -21.76
C ALA A 430 22.22 7.40 -20.53
N THR A 431 22.24 8.70 -20.79
CA THR A 431 22.19 9.74 -19.75
C THR A 431 20.98 10.65 -19.93
N LEU A 432 20.32 11.00 -18.84
CA LEU A 432 19.26 12.01 -18.78
C LEU A 432 19.67 13.14 -17.85
N THR A 433 19.17 14.34 -18.10
CA THR A 433 19.30 15.48 -17.19
C THR A 433 17.96 15.79 -16.53
N SER A 434 18.00 16.18 -15.26
CA SER A 434 16.83 16.60 -14.48
C SER A 434 17.16 17.87 -13.71
N ASP A 435 16.30 18.87 -13.79
CA ASP A 435 16.41 20.13 -13.05
C ASP A 435 16.04 19.95 -11.58
N TYR A 436 15.37 18.85 -11.27
CA TYR A 436 14.95 18.47 -9.92
C TYR A 436 15.59 17.16 -9.48
N PRO A 437 15.67 16.91 -8.16
CA PRO A 437 16.03 15.58 -7.65
C PRO A 437 15.15 14.50 -8.32
N PRO A 438 15.74 13.52 -9.03
CA PRO A 438 14.96 12.50 -9.71
C PRO A 438 14.13 11.66 -8.73
N MET A 439 12.89 11.36 -9.12
CA MET A 439 11.98 10.59 -8.28
C MET A 439 12.11 9.10 -8.59
N LEU A 440 12.59 8.32 -7.64
CA LEU A 440 12.70 6.87 -7.73
C LEU A 440 11.50 6.22 -7.04
N ARG A 441 10.75 5.41 -7.80
CA ARG A 441 9.52 4.71 -7.38
C ARG A 441 9.53 3.27 -7.89
N HIS A 442 10.67 2.59 -7.76
CA HIS A 442 10.85 1.21 -8.23
C HIS A 442 10.39 0.13 -7.25
N GLY A 443 9.56 0.49 -6.27
CA GLY A 443 9.26 -0.37 -5.14
C GLY A 443 10.44 -0.47 -4.18
N ILE A 444 10.21 -1.18 -3.08
CA ILE A 444 11.14 -1.30 -1.95
C ILE A 444 12.42 -2.00 -2.41
N GLU A 445 13.56 -1.44 -2.03
CA GLU A 445 14.77 -2.23 -1.85
C GLU A 445 14.66 -2.92 -0.50
N VAL A 446 14.40 -4.23 -0.50
CA VAL A 446 14.47 -5.00 0.75
C VAL A 446 15.92 -4.90 1.19
N ASN A 447 16.15 -4.08 2.22
CA ASN A 447 17.49 -3.77 2.68
C ASN A 447 18.10 -5.07 3.22
N VAL A 448 18.95 -5.72 2.41
CA VAL A 448 19.59 -7.02 2.72
C VAL A 448 20.47 -6.93 3.97
N GLU A 449 20.83 -5.71 4.39
CA GLU A 449 21.57 -5.45 5.63
C GLU A 449 20.81 -5.87 6.91
N ASN A 450 19.48 -6.03 6.87
CA ASN A 450 18.71 -6.56 8.00
C ASN A 450 18.57 -8.10 7.99
N GLY A 451 19.33 -8.82 7.18
CA GLY A 451 19.58 -10.26 7.34
C GLY A 451 18.45 -11.21 6.93
N HIS A 452 17.42 -10.73 6.23
CA HIS A 452 16.47 -11.59 5.53
C HIS A 452 16.55 -11.30 4.05
N ASP A 453 17.13 -12.24 3.31
CA ASP A 453 17.26 -12.14 1.87
C ASP A 453 15.85 -12.09 1.25
N ASP A 454 15.64 -11.25 0.23
CA ASP A 454 14.38 -11.25 -0.52
C ASP A 454 14.19 -12.61 -1.22
N GLU A 455 15.30 -13.29 -1.53
CA GLU A 455 15.34 -14.71 -1.87
C GLU A 455 14.77 -15.59 -0.76
N ASP A 456 15.05 -15.36 0.53
CA ASP A 456 14.50 -16.15 1.63
C ASP A 456 13.00 -15.91 1.81
N LEU A 457 12.50 -14.67 1.73
CA LEU A 457 11.07 -14.40 1.83
C LEU A 457 10.28 -14.85 0.59
N LYS A 458 10.86 -14.72 -0.61
CA LYS A 458 10.29 -15.27 -1.85
C LYS A 458 10.32 -16.79 -1.85
N THR A 459 11.42 -17.39 -1.39
CA THR A 459 11.56 -18.84 -1.21
C THR A 459 10.63 -19.34 -0.14
N LEU A 460 10.42 -18.61 0.97
CA LEU A 460 9.48 -18.95 2.03
C LEU A 460 8.04 -18.82 1.55
N ARG A 461 7.68 -17.82 0.73
CA ARG A 461 6.34 -17.73 0.10
C ARG A 461 6.13 -18.80 -0.98
N ALA A 462 7.15 -19.10 -1.77
CA ALA A 462 7.15 -20.21 -2.73
C ALA A 462 7.09 -21.56 -2.01
N ALA A 463 7.69 -21.66 -0.82
CA ALA A 463 7.64 -22.84 0.03
C ALA A 463 6.30 -22.94 0.78
N ILE A 464 5.68 -21.84 1.23
CA ILE A 464 4.36 -21.84 1.88
C ILE A 464 3.25 -22.13 0.86
N SER A 465 3.36 -21.67 -0.38
CA SER A 465 2.44 -22.05 -1.45
C SER A 465 2.57 -23.51 -1.88
N ARG A 466 3.68 -24.18 -1.52
CA ARG A 466 3.97 -25.60 -1.83
C ARG A 466 3.94 -26.52 -0.62
N ALA A 467 4.07 -25.99 0.59
CA ALA A 467 4.01 -26.75 1.82
C ALA A 467 2.54 -27.08 2.06
N PRO A 468 2.18 -28.37 2.19
CA PRO A 468 0.89 -28.68 2.78
C PRO A 468 0.86 -27.97 4.12
N VAL A 469 -0.07 -27.03 4.28
CA VAL A 469 -0.38 -26.51 5.61
C VAL A 469 -0.57 -27.75 6.47
N PRO A 470 0.17 -27.94 7.58
CA PRO A 470 0.04 -29.12 8.40
C PRO A 470 -1.30 -29.00 9.13
N PHE A 471 -2.37 -29.24 8.40
CA PHE A 471 -3.67 -29.55 8.93
C PHE A 471 -3.58 -31.01 9.38
N LYS A 472 -3.08 -31.22 10.60
CA LYS A 472 -3.82 -32.19 11.39
C LYS A 472 -5.18 -31.54 11.63
N PRO A 473 -6.29 -32.05 11.07
CA PRO A 473 -7.58 -31.71 11.65
C PRO A 473 -7.42 -31.96 13.15
N PHE A 474 -7.76 -30.97 13.98
CA PHE A 474 -7.92 -31.27 15.39
C PHE A 474 -8.89 -32.46 15.45
N ASP A 475 -8.47 -33.56 16.06
CA ASP A 475 -9.36 -34.69 16.31
C ASP A 475 -10.50 -34.13 17.18
N PHE A 476 -11.66 -33.94 16.56
CA PHE A 476 -12.89 -33.47 17.19
C PHE A 476 -13.73 -34.66 17.65
#